data_AF-A0A945YSB1-F1
#
_entry.id   AF-A0A945YSB1-F1
#
_cell.length_a   1.000
_cell.length_b   1.000
_cell.length_c   1.000
_cell.angle_alpha   90.00
_cell.angle_beta   90.00
_cell.angle_gamma   90.00
#
_symmetry.space_group_name_H-M   'P 1'
#
loop_
_entity.id
_entity.type
_entity.pdbx_description
1 polymer ?
#
loop_
_entity_poly.entity_id
_entity_poly.type
_entity_poly.pdbx_seq_one_letter_code
_entity_poly.pdbx_strand_id
1 'polypeptide(L)'
;MKKRISYILIALIIVLFQMHESFAQKTIDHPIVDTDQQKFYDTIIQIVPPSNGDIFFGQDANYTGYVPSYLDNENGTVTDLVTGLMWQKSPDMDGDGDIDYDDKMSYFEAIEAVTSFDLAGYTDWRLPNIKELYSLIIFSGVDPSGYTGTSTDDLIPFIDTGYFDFAYGDQNAGERIIDAQMASSTIYVGTTMMGDHTMFGVNFADGRIKGYPTGPLPGQNEDKQFYVMYVRGDTGYGSNDYQDNGNGTVTDRSSGLMWAKNDNGSGMIWEDALDYAENTNFAGHSNWRLPNTKELQSILDYTRSPSTTNSPAIDPIFNCSEIIDEGGNTNYPFYWSGTTHVSWFQNNEGRNAAYVCFGEALGWMQMPPNSGNYVLLDVHGAGSQRSDPKTGNPDNYPYGHGPQGDVVRIFNYVRLVRDADTTLGLNENGFNDSNIQVYPNPVNNILYINNNSSEYGEIKITDINGRVMYTLNVSGHEEIKVNINNLPRGIYIIAIKNSSGYMWRNIIKQ
;
A
#
# COMPACT_ATOMS: atom_id res chain seq x y z
N MET A 1 13.44 85.31 17.85
CA MET A 1 14.62 85.59 16.99
C MET A 1 15.13 84.24 16.45
N LYS A 2 15.53 84.14 15.17
CA LYS A 2 16.16 82.95 14.51
C LYS A 2 15.55 81.54 14.72
N LYS A 3 14.92 81.01 13.64
CA LYS A 3 14.92 79.60 13.12
C LYS A 3 14.40 78.43 14.01
N ARG A 4 13.78 77.35 13.48
CA ARG A 4 12.89 77.06 12.33
C ARG A 4 12.68 75.52 12.25
N ILE A 5 11.42 75.03 12.11
CA ILE A 5 10.99 73.84 11.30
C ILE A 5 11.54 72.45 11.75
N SER A 6 10.82 71.31 11.83
CA SER A 6 9.42 70.84 11.58
C SER A 6 9.17 69.57 12.46
N TYR A 7 8.13 68.71 12.41
CA TYR A 7 6.85 68.49 11.68
C TYR A 7 5.80 68.05 12.75
N ILE A 8 4.48 68.32 12.68
CA ILE A 8 3.36 67.82 11.84
C ILE A 8 2.87 66.37 12.13
N LEU A 9 1.67 66.33 12.74
CA LEU A 9 0.61 65.31 12.84
C LEU A 9 0.80 64.01 13.66
N ILE A 10 -0.35 63.53 14.15
CA ILE A 10 -0.54 62.46 15.13
C ILE A 10 -1.05 61.20 14.40
N ALA A 11 -0.57 60.02 14.81
CA ALA A 11 -0.99 58.75 14.24
C ALA A 11 -2.41 58.34 14.68
N LEU A 12 -3.19 57.80 13.73
CA LEU A 12 -4.38 57.02 14.02
C LEU A 12 -4.11 55.58 13.56
N ILE A 13 -3.89 54.67 14.50
CA ILE A 13 -3.57 53.27 14.20
C ILE A 13 -4.88 52.49 14.00
N ILE A 14 -5.16 52.11 12.76
CA ILE A 14 -6.18 51.09 12.44
C ILE A 14 -5.44 49.77 12.26
N VAL A 15 -5.66 48.82 13.17
CA VAL A 15 -5.10 47.47 13.05
C VAL A 15 -5.99 46.63 12.14
N LEU A 16 -5.60 46.51 10.88
CA LEU A 16 -6.16 45.54 9.94
C LEU A 16 -5.53 44.16 10.21
N PHE A 17 -6.25 43.30 10.93
CA PHE A 17 -5.94 41.87 10.95
C PHE A 17 -6.26 41.28 9.57
N GLN A 18 -5.22 41.00 8.78
CA GLN A 18 -5.35 40.08 7.64
C GLN A 18 -5.15 38.65 8.15
N MET A 19 -6.24 37.88 8.17
CA MET A 19 -6.13 36.43 8.28
C MET A 19 -5.48 35.91 7.00
N HIS A 20 -4.29 35.32 7.11
CA HIS A 20 -3.79 34.41 6.11
C HIS A 20 -4.38 33.03 6.42
N GLU A 21 -5.28 32.55 5.58
CA GLU A 21 -5.52 31.11 5.50
C GLU A 21 -4.30 30.49 4.80
N SER A 22 -3.56 29.66 5.53
CA SER A 22 -2.54 28.81 4.94
C SER A 22 -3.22 27.70 4.16
N PHE A 23 -3.02 27.65 2.84
CA PHE A 23 -3.33 26.46 2.05
C PHE A 23 -2.40 25.32 2.48
N ALA A 24 -2.84 24.56 3.49
CA ALA A 24 -2.26 23.25 3.77
C ALA A 24 -2.66 22.32 2.62
N GLN A 25 -1.69 21.92 1.81
CA GLN A 25 -1.81 20.70 1.03
C GLN A 25 -2.04 19.56 2.03
N LYS A 26 -3.15 18.82 1.91
CA LYS A 26 -3.41 17.71 2.83
C LYS A 26 -2.26 16.71 2.67
N THR A 27 -1.57 16.42 3.77
CA THR A 27 -0.69 15.26 3.86
C THR A 27 -1.52 14.00 3.62
N ILE A 28 -0.92 13.02 2.96
CA ILE A 28 -1.47 11.66 2.94
C ILE A 28 -1.19 11.10 4.34
N ASP A 29 -2.25 10.68 5.05
CA ASP A 29 -2.17 10.40 6.48
C ASP A 29 -1.50 9.04 6.74
N HIS A 30 -1.82 8.03 5.92
CA HIS A 30 -1.27 6.68 6.01
C HIS A 30 -0.73 6.27 4.62
N PRO A 31 0.43 6.79 4.19
CA PRO A 31 1.03 6.42 2.90
C PRO A 31 1.42 4.94 2.92
N ILE A 32 1.06 4.20 1.86
CA ILE A 32 1.39 2.78 1.76
C ILE A 32 2.84 2.65 1.30
N VAL A 33 3.68 2.09 2.16
CA VAL A 33 5.08 1.75 1.83
C VAL A 33 5.10 0.88 0.57
N ASP A 34 6.05 1.15 -0.34
CA ASP A 34 6.25 0.37 -1.55
C ASP A 34 6.81 -1.04 -1.25
N THR A 35 6.75 -1.97 -2.20
CA THR A 35 7.30 -3.33 -2.03
C THR A 35 8.81 -3.39 -2.24
N ASP A 36 9.42 -2.36 -2.84
CA ASP A 36 10.79 -2.34 -3.35
C ASP A 36 11.10 -3.45 -4.39
N GLN A 37 10.09 -3.87 -5.15
CA GLN A 37 10.32 -4.81 -6.25
C GLN A 37 10.93 -4.11 -7.47
N GLN A 38 12.27 -3.98 -7.48
CA GLN A 38 13.04 -3.37 -8.57
C GLN A 38 13.26 -4.28 -9.81
N LYS A 39 12.65 -5.47 -9.85
CA LYS A 39 12.91 -6.52 -10.86
C LYS A 39 11.64 -6.93 -11.60
N PHE A 40 11.80 -7.17 -12.90
CA PHE A 40 10.74 -7.61 -13.80
C PHE A 40 10.85 -9.11 -14.07
N TYR A 41 9.70 -9.77 -14.23
CA TYR A 41 9.63 -11.21 -14.42
C TYR A 41 8.61 -11.56 -15.52
N ASP A 42 8.81 -12.70 -16.19
CA ASP A 42 7.76 -13.35 -16.97
C ASP A 42 6.98 -14.33 -16.07
N THR A 43 6.49 -15.45 -16.62
CA THR A 43 5.79 -16.51 -15.88
C THR A 43 6.71 -17.52 -15.17
N ILE A 44 8.04 -17.39 -15.31
CA ILE A 44 9.04 -18.36 -14.83
C ILE A 44 10.31 -17.66 -14.28
N ILE A 45 10.91 -16.72 -15.03
CA ILE A 45 12.25 -16.16 -14.78
C ILE A 45 12.28 -14.62 -14.72
N GLN A 46 13.40 -14.06 -14.26
CA GLN A 46 13.66 -12.63 -14.38
C GLN A 46 13.88 -12.20 -15.85
N ILE A 47 13.27 -11.09 -16.26
CA ILE A 47 13.40 -10.47 -17.60
C ILE A 47 14.02 -9.06 -17.53
N VAL A 48 14.23 -8.45 -18.70
CA VAL A 48 14.52 -7.01 -18.81
C VAL A 48 13.24 -6.18 -18.65
N PRO A 49 13.31 -4.90 -18.28
CA PRO A 49 12.12 -4.04 -18.16
C PRO A 49 11.30 -4.01 -19.48
N PRO A 50 10.00 -4.35 -19.45
CA PRO A 50 9.12 -4.24 -20.62
C PRO A 50 8.76 -2.78 -20.91
N SER A 51 8.53 -2.47 -22.18
CA SER A 51 8.04 -1.17 -22.64
C SER A 51 6.52 -1.09 -22.46
N ASN A 52 5.95 0.13 -22.46
CA ASN A 52 4.50 0.29 -22.51
C ASN A 52 3.94 -0.37 -23.79
N GLY A 53 3.04 -1.35 -23.61
CA GLY A 53 2.47 -2.17 -24.68
C GLY A 53 3.22 -3.47 -25.00
N ASP A 54 4.33 -3.77 -24.31
CA ASP A 54 4.94 -5.10 -24.32
C ASP A 54 4.20 -6.03 -23.33
N ILE A 55 4.30 -7.35 -23.54
CA ILE A 55 3.80 -8.35 -22.57
C ILE A 55 4.50 -8.19 -21.21
N PHE A 56 3.77 -8.47 -20.14
CA PHE A 56 4.17 -8.25 -18.74
C PHE A 56 4.50 -6.78 -18.37
N PHE A 57 4.11 -5.78 -19.16
CA PHE A 57 4.03 -4.40 -18.69
C PHE A 57 2.91 -4.25 -17.64
N GLY A 58 3.06 -3.30 -16.71
CA GLY A 58 2.12 -3.07 -15.60
C GLY A 58 2.44 -3.83 -14.31
N GLN A 59 3.63 -4.45 -14.22
CA GLN A 59 4.14 -5.09 -13.00
C GLN A 59 4.35 -4.06 -11.88
N ASP A 60 4.50 -4.54 -10.64
CA ASP A 60 4.89 -3.72 -9.48
C ASP A 60 6.11 -2.83 -9.79
N ALA A 61 7.15 -3.44 -10.39
CA ALA A 61 8.37 -2.78 -10.85
C ALA A 61 8.18 -1.70 -11.94
N ASN A 62 7.03 -1.62 -12.61
CA ASN A 62 6.73 -0.51 -13.54
C ASN A 62 6.32 0.77 -12.80
N TYR A 63 5.99 0.67 -11.51
CA TYR A 63 5.47 1.74 -10.68
C TYR A 63 6.48 2.14 -9.59
N THR A 64 6.18 3.22 -8.86
CA THR A 64 7.03 3.70 -7.77
C THR A 64 6.14 4.40 -6.75
N GLY A 65 5.80 3.67 -5.68
CA GLY A 65 5.14 4.21 -4.50
C GLY A 65 6.12 4.84 -3.52
N TYR A 66 5.78 4.78 -2.23
CA TYR A 66 6.64 5.29 -1.16
C TYR A 66 7.73 4.29 -0.81
N VAL A 67 8.83 4.31 -1.58
CA VAL A 67 10.03 3.46 -1.39
C VAL A 67 10.41 3.39 0.09
N PRO A 68 10.63 2.18 0.67
CA PRO A 68 11.05 2.02 2.06
C PRO A 68 12.22 2.94 2.42
N SER A 69 12.09 3.64 3.55
CA SER A 69 13.09 4.63 3.96
C SER A 69 13.17 4.66 5.48
N TYR A 70 14.34 4.35 6.01
CA TYR A 70 14.54 4.11 7.44
C TYR A 70 15.66 4.99 8.00
N LEU A 71 15.62 5.21 9.31
CA LEU A 71 16.65 5.88 10.09
C LEU A 71 16.96 5.02 11.33
N ASP A 72 18.15 4.45 11.40
CA ASP A 72 18.69 3.92 12.66
C ASP A 72 18.95 5.11 13.60
N ASN A 73 18.39 5.06 14.82
CA ASN A 73 18.54 6.12 15.81
C ASN A 73 19.76 5.93 16.74
N GLU A 74 20.65 4.97 16.43
CA GLU A 74 21.86 4.61 17.18
C GLU A 74 21.60 4.20 18.66
N ASN A 75 20.37 3.77 18.96
CA ASN A 75 19.88 3.53 20.33
C ASN A 75 19.02 2.25 20.48
N GLY A 76 19.08 1.34 19.50
CA GLY A 76 18.24 0.13 19.46
C GLY A 76 16.86 0.33 18.82
N THR A 77 16.56 1.51 18.25
CA THR A 77 15.31 1.78 17.54
C THR A 77 15.52 2.27 16.11
N VAL A 78 14.60 1.91 15.21
CA VAL A 78 14.56 2.35 13.81
C VAL A 78 13.32 3.21 13.59
N THR A 79 13.45 4.36 12.94
CA THR A 79 12.29 5.16 12.49
C THR A 79 12.04 4.93 11.01
N ASP A 80 10.81 4.55 10.68
CA ASP A 80 10.29 4.53 9.32
C ASP A 80 9.88 5.96 8.91
N LEU A 81 10.52 6.46 7.86
CA LEU A 81 10.36 7.82 7.35
C LEU A 81 9.18 7.94 6.36
N VAL A 82 8.56 6.83 5.97
CA VAL A 82 7.32 6.78 5.19
C VAL A 82 6.11 6.78 6.12
N THR A 83 6.05 5.84 7.08
CA THR A 83 4.89 5.71 7.97
C THR A 83 4.96 6.60 9.21
N GLY A 84 6.14 7.11 9.57
CA GLY A 84 6.39 7.86 10.80
C GLY A 84 6.42 6.99 12.07
N LEU A 85 6.32 5.67 11.93
CA LEU A 85 6.41 4.71 13.03
C LEU A 85 7.86 4.56 13.50
N MET A 86 8.02 4.25 14.79
CA MET A 86 9.32 3.90 15.39
C MET A 86 9.24 2.48 15.93
N TRP A 87 10.24 1.68 15.59
CA TRP A 87 10.31 0.25 15.79
C TRP A 87 11.48 -0.11 16.72
N GLN A 88 11.33 -1.19 17.45
CA GLN A 88 12.44 -1.98 17.96
C GLN A 88 13.34 -2.42 16.79
N LYS A 89 14.67 -2.45 16.99
CA LYS A 89 15.61 -2.81 15.92
C LYS A 89 15.81 -4.32 15.73
N SER A 90 15.91 -5.05 16.83
CA SER A 90 16.21 -6.49 16.87
C SER A 90 15.11 -7.25 17.60
N PRO A 91 14.70 -8.45 17.13
CA PRO A 91 13.85 -9.37 17.87
C PRO A 91 14.60 -10.15 18.96
N ASP A 92 15.89 -9.84 19.22
CA ASP A 92 16.59 -10.12 20.47
C ASP A 92 15.77 -9.57 21.65
N MET A 93 15.34 -10.47 22.55
CA MET A 93 14.45 -10.17 23.68
C MET A 93 15.09 -10.50 25.04
N ASP A 94 16.15 -11.30 25.06
CA ASP A 94 16.89 -11.70 26.27
C ASP A 94 18.11 -10.78 26.52
N GLY A 95 18.73 -10.26 25.46
CA GLY A 95 19.82 -9.30 25.47
C GLY A 95 21.24 -9.88 25.41
N ASP A 96 21.43 -11.17 25.07
CA ASP A 96 22.77 -11.75 24.89
C ASP A 96 23.46 -11.40 23.56
N GLY A 97 22.67 -11.10 22.51
CA GLY A 97 23.11 -10.57 21.22
C GLY A 97 23.19 -11.58 20.07
N ASP A 98 22.82 -12.85 20.27
CA ASP A 98 22.38 -13.73 19.19
C ASP A 98 20.84 -13.55 18.96
N ILE A 99 20.24 -14.29 18.03
CA ILE A 99 18.77 -14.32 17.81
C ILE A 99 18.38 -15.77 17.51
N ASP A 100 17.67 -16.45 18.42
CA ASP A 100 17.35 -17.88 18.26
C ASP A 100 15.95 -18.33 18.76
N TYR A 101 15.84 -19.51 19.37
CA TYR A 101 14.60 -20.02 19.94
C TYR A 101 14.24 -19.36 21.27
N ASP A 102 15.22 -19.03 22.12
CA ASP A 102 14.97 -18.57 23.50
C ASP A 102 14.47 -17.11 23.57
N ASP A 103 14.61 -16.31 22.50
CA ASP A 103 13.96 -15.00 22.33
C ASP A 103 12.44 -15.06 22.16
N LYS A 104 11.93 -16.23 21.76
CA LYS A 104 10.55 -16.37 21.32
C LYS A 104 9.61 -16.49 22.51
N MET A 105 8.41 -15.98 22.32
CA MET A 105 7.37 -16.00 23.34
C MET A 105 6.01 -16.36 22.74
N SER A 106 5.08 -16.85 23.54
CA SER A 106 3.70 -17.07 23.08
C SER A 106 3.02 -15.73 22.77
N TYR A 107 1.92 -15.80 22.04
CA TYR A 107 1.10 -14.63 21.75
C TYR A 107 0.64 -13.88 23.02
N PHE A 108 0.36 -14.60 24.11
CA PHE A 108 -0.09 -13.99 25.36
C PHE A 108 1.07 -13.38 26.14
N GLU A 109 2.25 -14.00 26.13
CA GLU A 109 3.47 -13.44 26.73
C GLU A 109 3.92 -12.18 25.99
N ALA A 110 3.79 -12.11 24.66
CA ALA A 110 4.04 -10.88 23.88
C ALA A 110 3.11 -9.71 24.26
N ILE A 111 1.87 -10.00 24.68
CA ILE A 111 0.93 -8.99 25.17
C ILE A 111 1.28 -8.56 26.60
N GLU A 112 1.77 -9.45 27.45
CA GLU A 112 2.14 -9.12 28.84
C GLU A 112 3.48 -8.38 28.90
N ALA A 113 4.51 -8.87 28.20
CA ALA A 113 5.87 -8.32 28.22
C ALA A 113 5.92 -6.83 27.82
N VAL A 114 5.21 -6.46 26.74
CA VAL A 114 5.17 -5.07 26.24
C VAL A 114 4.66 -4.05 27.26
N THR A 115 3.86 -4.47 28.25
CA THR A 115 3.38 -3.59 29.33
C THR A 115 4.47 -3.07 30.27
N SER A 116 5.66 -3.67 30.19
CA SER A 116 6.86 -3.35 30.97
C SER A 116 8.10 -3.04 30.12
N PHE A 117 7.97 -3.06 28.79
CA PHE A 117 9.07 -2.85 27.86
C PHE A 117 9.47 -1.37 27.80
N ASP A 118 10.71 -1.08 28.18
CA ASP A 118 11.37 0.22 28.00
C ASP A 118 12.56 0.04 27.06
N LEU A 119 12.50 0.75 25.93
CA LEU A 119 13.56 0.80 24.94
C LEU A 119 13.77 2.27 24.54
N ALA A 120 15.04 2.69 24.54
CA ALA A 120 15.48 4.08 24.34
C ALA A 120 14.83 5.14 25.27
N GLY A 121 14.24 4.74 26.41
CA GLY A 121 13.54 5.64 27.33
C GLY A 121 12.08 5.92 26.93
N TYR A 122 11.52 5.10 26.05
CA TYR A 122 10.11 5.13 25.65
C TYR A 122 9.35 3.97 26.31
N THR A 123 8.12 4.24 26.76
CA THR A 123 7.25 3.28 27.45
C THR A 123 5.83 3.24 26.84
N ASP A 124 5.70 3.71 25.59
CA ASP A 124 4.49 3.74 24.77
C ASP A 124 4.57 2.71 23.61
N TRP A 125 5.36 1.66 23.82
CA TRP A 125 5.49 0.50 22.95
C TRP A 125 4.24 -0.39 22.96
N ARG A 126 4.03 -1.10 21.85
CA ARG A 126 2.90 -1.99 21.62
C ARG A 126 3.24 -3.04 20.57
N LEU A 127 2.54 -4.17 20.60
CA LEU A 127 2.60 -5.17 19.53
C LEU A 127 1.96 -4.60 18.25
N PRO A 128 2.65 -4.59 17.10
CA PRO A 128 2.17 -3.98 15.86
C PRO A 128 0.89 -4.65 15.36
N ASN A 129 0.02 -3.91 14.69
CA ASN A 129 -1.07 -4.51 13.91
C ASN A 129 -0.52 -5.08 12.59
N ILE A 130 -1.26 -5.95 11.90
CA ILE A 130 -0.74 -6.63 10.71
C ILE A 130 -0.46 -5.69 9.52
N LYS A 131 -1.18 -4.56 9.37
CA LYS A 131 -0.86 -3.54 8.34
C LYS A 131 0.45 -2.82 8.66
N GLU A 132 0.74 -2.58 9.94
CA GLU A 132 2.02 -2.02 10.40
C GLU A 132 3.16 -3.03 10.20
N LEU A 133 3.03 -4.26 10.68
CA LEU A 133 4.08 -5.28 10.56
C LEU A 133 4.38 -5.64 9.09
N TYR A 134 3.36 -5.64 8.23
CA TYR A 134 3.54 -5.85 6.79
C TYR A 134 4.09 -4.62 6.07
N SER A 135 4.10 -3.42 6.68
CA SER A 135 4.72 -2.24 6.07
C SER A 135 6.24 -2.41 5.89
N LEU A 136 6.89 -3.18 6.77
CA LEU A 136 8.32 -3.47 6.73
C LEU A 136 8.74 -4.49 5.66
N ILE A 137 7.80 -5.24 5.07
CA ILE A 137 8.14 -6.34 4.15
C ILE A 137 8.71 -5.80 2.83
N ILE A 138 9.76 -6.43 2.27
CA ILE A 138 10.33 -6.05 0.97
C ILE A 138 10.43 -7.25 0.02
N PHE A 139 9.96 -7.07 -1.21
CA PHE A 139 9.88 -8.09 -2.26
C PHE A 139 11.12 -8.14 -3.15
N SER A 140 12.24 -7.66 -2.60
CA SER A 140 13.61 -8.00 -3.00
C SER A 140 14.12 -9.30 -2.32
N GLY A 141 13.45 -9.77 -1.26
CA GLY A 141 13.68 -11.05 -0.59
C GLY A 141 13.35 -12.28 -1.44
N VAL A 142 13.78 -13.47 -0.98
CA VAL A 142 13.65 -14.74 -1.72
C VAL A 142 13.13 -15.85 -0.79
N ASP A 143 12.00 -16.45 -1.15
CA ASP A 143 11.42 -17.58 -0.43
C ASP A 143 12.34 -18.82 -0.52
N PRO A 144 12.86 -19.35 0.61
CA PRO A 144 13.77 -20.49 0.64
C PRO A 144 13.10 -21.83 0.30
N SER A 145 11.84 -21.83 -0.14
CA SER A 145 11.20 -22.98 -0.77
C SER A 145 12.06 -23.54 -1.91
N GLY A 146 12.54 -24.77 -1.75
CA GLY A 146 13.48 -25.43 -2.67
C GLY A 146 14.96 -25.32 -2.28
N TYR A 147 15.30 -24.60 -1.20
CA TYR A 147 16.64 -24.60 -0.62
C TYR A 147 17.01 -25.98 -0.05
N THR A 148 18.26 -26.40 -0.27
CA THR A 148 18.80 -27.70 0.20
C THR A 148 20.22 -27.60 0.75
N GLY A 149 20.70 -26.37 1.01
CA GLY A 149 21.98 -26.13 1.67
C GLY A 149 21.90 -26.30 3.19
N THR A 150 22.99 -25.97 3.87
CA THR A 150 23.19 -26.21 5.30
C THR A 150 23.66 -24.96 6.07
N SER A 151 23.37 -23.78 5.53
CA SER A 151 23.56 -22.49 6.21
C SER A 151 22.46 -21.53 5.76
N THR A 152 22.33 -20.40 6.45
CA THR A 152 21.42 -19.30 6.11
C THR A 152 22.14 -18.12 5.44
N ASP A 153 23.48 -18.13 5.38
CA ASP A 153 24.34 -17.05 4.86
C ASP A 153 23.96 -16.56 3.43
N ASP A 154 23.52 -17.47 2.56
CA ASP A 154 23.15 -17.17 1.17
C ASP A 154 21.67 -16.76 0.99
N LEU A 155 20.87 -16.79 2.06
CA LEU A 155 19.43 -16.51 2.01
C LEU A 155 19.15 -15.01 2.18
N ILE A 156 18.08 -14.54 1.52
CA ILE A 156 17.69 -13.13 1.50
C ILE A 156 16.29 -13.00 2.11
N PRO A 157 16.14 -12.48 3.33
CA PRO A 157 14.83 -12.32 3.95
C PRO A 157 14.05 -11.16 3.30
N PHE A 158 12.76 -11.13 3.55
CA PHE A 158 11.85 -10.09 3.06
C PHE A 158 11.81 -8.86 4.00
N ILE A 159 12.95 -8.48 4.59
CA ILE A 159 13.11 -7.29 5.46
C ILE A 159 14.48 -6.63 5.20
N ASP A 160 14.57 -5.32 5.39
CA ASP A 160 15.83 -4.57 5.19
C ASP A 160 16.81 -4.82 6.36
N THR A 161 17.69 -5.80 6.16
CA THR A 161 18.78 -6.14 7.09
C THR A 161 19.91 -5.11 7.16
N GLY A 162 19.81 -4.01 6.41
CA GLY A 162 20.61 -2.80 6.65
C GLY A 162 20.15 -1.98 7.85
N TYR A 163 18.90 -2.17 8.31
CA TYR A 163 18.31 -1.44 9.43
C TYR A 163 17.73 -2.34 10.53
N PHE A 164 17.17 -3.50 10.20
CA PHE A 164 16.54 -4.41 11.15
C PHE A 164 17.37 -5.68 11.32
N ASP A 165 17.63 -6.07 12.56
CA ASP A 165 18.35 -7.31 12.84
C ASP A 165 17.36 -8.49 12.71
N PHE A 166 17.82 -9.62 12.15
CA PHE A 166 16.94 -10.74 11.77
C PHE A 166 17.69 -12.07 11.73
N ALA A 167 17.04 -13.12 12.26
CA ALA A 167 17.44 -14.51 12.06
C ALA A 167 16.31 -15.37 11.49
N TYR A 168 16.70 -16.44 10.81
CA TYR A 168 15.83 -17.54 10.41
C TYR A 168 15.46 -18.40 11.65
N GLY A 169 14.65 -19.46 11.47
CA GLY A 169 14.35 -20.39 12.57
C GLY A 169 15.57 -21.23 12.97
N ASP A 170 15.77 -21.43 14.28
CA ASP A 170 16.96 -22.06 14.84
C ASP A 170 16.98 -23.58 14.62
N GLN A 171 17.99 -24.03 13.89
CA GLN A 171 18.19 -25.43 13.55
C GLN A 171 18.78 -26.24 14.72
N ASN A 172 19.27 -25.62 15.79
CA ASN A 172 19.81 -26.29 16.98
C ASN A 172 18.69 -26.75 17.93
N ALA A 173 17.68 -25.91 18.17
CA ALA A 173 16.39 -26.24 18.78
C ALA A 173 15.55 -27.20 17.90
N GLY A 174 15.94 -27.38 16.63
CA GLY A 174 15.34 -28.33 15.69
C GLY A 174 14.23 -27.73 14.83
N GLU A 175 14.15 -26.40 14.73
CA GLU A 175 13.22 -25.72 13.85
C GLU A 175 13.62 -25.83 12.38
N ARG A 176 12.72 -25.38 11.50
CA ARG A 176 13.03 -25.17 10.08
C ARG A 176 13.46 -23.72 9.90
N ILE A 177 14.29 -23.47 8.89
CA ILE A 177 14.70 -22.11 8.45
C ILE A 177 13.52 -21.13 8.38
N ILE A 178 12.33 -21.57 7.93
CA ILE A 178 11.13 -20.74 7.82
C ILE A 178 10.36 -20.50 9.14
N ASP A 179 10.84 -20.93 10.30
CA ASP A 179 10.15 -20.77 11.60
C ASP A 179 10.48 -19.44 12.32
N ALA A 180 10.79 -18.41 11.54
CA ALA A 180 11.03 -17.02 11.96
C ALA A 180 9.76 -16.14 11.90
N GLN A 181 8.70 -16.58 12.57
CA GLN A 181 7.36 -16.02 12.40
C GLN A 181 7.09 -14.93 13.45
N MET A 182 6.75 -13.72 12.99
CA MET A 182 6.60 -12.51 13.80
C MET A 182 5.16 -12.31 14.26
N ALA A 183 4.98 -12.00 15.54
CA ALA A 183 3.67 -11.75 16.14
C ALA A 183 3.08 -10.37 15.78
N SER A 184 1.76 -10.28 15.66
CA SER A 184 1.01 -9.02 15.53
C SER A 184 -0.22 -9.02 16.43
N SER A 185 -0.75 -7.84 16.78
CA SER A 185 -1.97 -7.71 17.58
C SER A 185 -3.26 -8.04 16.81
N THR A 186 -3.19 -8.40 15.52
CA THR A 186 -4.37 -8.67 14.68
C THR A 186 -4.79 -10.13 14.72
N ILE A 187 -5.80 -10.43 15.55
CA ILE A 187 -6.51 -11.72 15.58
C ILE A 187 -7.44 -11.87 14.37
N TYR A 188 -7.45 -13.06 13.77
CA TYR A 188 -8.49 -13.46 12.81
C TYR A 188 -9.82 -13.64 13.55
N VAL A 189 -10.87 -12.97 13.08
CA VAL A 189 -12.20 -13.07 13.69
C VAL A 189 -12.82 -14.47 13.58
N GLY A 190 -12.43 -15.25 12.56
CA GLY A 190 -12.82 -16.65 12.40
C GLY A 190 -11.94 -17.61 13.19
N THR A 191 -11.86 -18.85 12.70
CA THR A 191 -10.92 -19.88 13.19
C THR A 191 -10.28 -20.58 12.01
N THR A 192 -9.05 -21.07 12.17
CA THR A 192 -8.34 -21.83 11.13
C THR A 192 -8.18 -23.29 11.51
N MET A 193 -7.74 -24.11 10.55
CA MET A 193 -7.48 -25.56 10.67
C MET A 193 -8.57 -26.30 11.45
N MET A 194 -8.34 -26.66 12.71
CA MET A 194 -9.23 -27.53 13.50
C MET A 194 -10.19 -26.76 14.42
N GLY A 195 -10.46 -25.49 14.10
CA GLY A 195 -11.19 -24.57 14.97
C GLY A 195 -10.26 -23.74 15.87
N ASP A 196 -9.01 -23.57 15.45
CA ASP A 196 -7.95 -22.92 16.20
C ASP A 196 -8.14 -21.38 16.20
N HIS A 197 -8.00 -20.77 17.39
CA HIS A 197 -7.92 -19.32 17.53
C HIS A 197 -6.56 -18.82 17.02
N THR A 198 -6.59 -17.80 16.17
CA THR A 198 -5.47 -17.53 15.26
C THR A 198 -5.17 -16.04 15.15
N MET A 199 -3.87 -15.73 15.16
CA MET A 199 -3.28 -14.42 14.92
C MET A 199 -2.76 -14.34 13.48
N PHE A 200 -2.94 -13.22 12.78
CA PHE A 200 -2.18 -12.95 11.58
C PHE A 200 -0.75 -12.52 11.95
N GLY A 201 0.24 -13.27 11.49
CA GLY A 201 1.66 -12.92 11.60
C GLY A 201 2.29 -12.72 10.22
N VAL A 202 3.42 -12.01 10.20
CA VAL A 202 4.30 -11.92 9.02
C VAL A 202 5.45 -12.92 9.20
N ASN A 203 5.86 -13.57 8.12
CA ASN A 203 7.10 -14.36 8.12
C ASN A 203 8.13 -13.76 7.16
N PHE A 204 9.07 -12.99 7.69
CA PHE A 204 10.14 -12.40 6.87
C PHE A 204 11.10 -13.46 6.28
N ALA A 205 11.10 -14.69 6.79
CA ALA A 205 11.82 -15.81 6.17
C ALA A 205 11.16 -16.34 4.88
N ASP A 206 9.83 -16.20 4.69
CA ASP A 206 9.14 -16.75 3.51
C ASP A 206 8.19 -15.79 2.77
N GLY A 207 8.14 -14.52 3.20
CA GLY A 207 7.54 -13.40 2.45
C GLY A 207 6.02 -13.32 2.48
N ARG A 208 5.37 -13.72 3.59
CA ARG A 208 3.91 -13.96 3.63
C ARG A 208 3.23 -13.50 4.92
N ILE A 209 1.95 -13.11 4.79
CA ILE A 209 0.98 -13.05 5.91
C ILE A 209 0.24 -14.39 6.01
N LYS A 210 0.19 -14.97 7.21
CA LYS A 210 -0.58 -16.19 7.49
C LYS A 210 -1.27 -16.11 8.84
N GLY A 211 -2.39 -16.80 8.97
CA GLY A 211 -2.95 -17.17 10.26
C GLY A 211 -2.09 -18.22 10.95
N TYR A 212 -1.72 -17.96 12.20
CA TYR A 212 -1.04 -18.89 13.09
C TYR A 212 -1.86 -19.08 14.37
N PRO A 213 -2.08 -20.32 14.83
CA PRO A 213 -2.71 -20.58 16.13
C PRO A 213 -1.97 -19.90 17.29
N THR A 214 -2.73 -19.30 18.21
CA THR A 214 -2.18 -18.62 19.40
C THR A 214 -2.10 -19.50 20.64
N GLY A 215 -2.60 -20.75 20.55
CA GLY A 215 -2.57 -21.75 21.63
C GLY A 215 -1.71 -22.97 21.25
N PRO A 216 -1.85 -24.11 21.97
CA PRO A 216 -1.04 -25.30 21.70
C PRO A 216 -1.52 -26.02 20.43
N LEU A 217 -0.59 -26.44 19.57
CA LEU A 217 -0.94 -27.22 18.39
C LEU A 217 -1.40 -28.65 18.77
N PRO A 218 -2.18 -29.35 17.93
CA PRO A 218 -2.68 -30.69 18.23
C PRO A 218 -1.56 -31.70 18.61
N GLY A 219 -1.49 -32.04 19.90
CA GLY A 219 -0.49 -32.95 20.47
C GLY A 219 0.68 -32.28 21.21
N GLN A 220 0.70 -30.95 21.28
CA GLN A 220 1.59 -30.15 22.12
C GLN A 220 0.88 -29.71 23.41
N ASN A 221 1.65 -29.34 24.44
CA ASN A 221 1.12 -28.86 25.74
C ASN A 221 1.42 -27.37 25.98
N GLU A 222 2.21 -26.75 25.12
CA GLU A 222 2.72 -25.39 25.23
C GLU A 222 2.21 -24.57 24.05
N ASP A 223 1.93 -23.29 24.28
CA ASP A 223 1.45 -22.38 23.24
C ASP A 223 2.52 -22.18 22.17
N LYS A 224 2.10 -21.94 20.93
CA LYS A 224 3.04 -21.66 19.86
C LYS A 224 3.83 -20.38 20.13
N GLN A 225 5.15 -20.48 20.01
CA GLN A 225 6.12 -19.40 20.18
C GLN A 225 6.35 -18.62 18.88
N PHE A 226 6.68 -17.33 19.01
CA PHE A 226 6.89 -16.38 17.91
C PHE A 226 8.03 -15.41 18.24
N TYR A 227 8.74 -14.92 17.22
CA TYR A 227 9.57 -13.71 17.37
C TYR A 227 8.66 -12.48 17.54
N VAL A 228 9.17 -11.44 18.19
CA VAL A 228 8.41 -10.22 18.49
C VAL A 228 9.23 -8.98 18.13
N MET A 229 8.56 -7.99 17.53
CA MET A 229 9.11 -6.69 17.19
C MET A 229 8.11 -5.61 17.60
N TYR A 230 8.40 -4.85 18.64
CA TYR A 230 7.49 -3.81 19.12
C TYR A 230 7.58 -2.51 18.30
N VAL A 231 6.46 -1.79 18.26
CA VAL A 231 6.31 -0.52 17.55
C VAL A 231 5.72 0.55 18.47
N ARG A 232 5.97 1.82 18.14
CA ARG A 232 5.40 3.01 18.76
C ARG A 232 5.24 4.13 17.73
N GLY A 233 4.47 5.17 18.07
CA GLY A 233 4.15 6.28 17.16
C GLY A 233 2.65 6.41 16.97
N ASP A 234 2.21 6.73 15.75
CA ASP A 234 0.79 6.75 15.40
C ASP A 234 0.13 5.38 15.64
N THR A 235 -1.17 5.39 15.94
CA THR A 235 -2.02 4.19 16.07
C THR A 235 -3.14 4.13 15.02
N GLY A 236 -3.21 5.12 14.13
CA GLY A 236 -4.15 5.18 13.01
C GLY A 236 -3.68 4.39 11.79
N TYR A 237 -2.37 4.21 11.60
CA TYR A 237 -1.77 3.61 10.40
C TYR A 237 -2.48 2.33 9.92
N GLY A 238 -2.88 2.36 8.65
CA GLY A 238 -3.69 1.31 8.02
C GLY A 238 -5.22 1.50 8.14
N SER A 239 -5.69 2.56 8.81
CA SER A 239 -7.10 2.97 8.81
C SER A 239 -7.45 3.76 7.55
N ASN A 240 -8.49 3.34 6.83
CA ASN A 240 -8.90 3.94 5.57
C ASN A 240 -9.96 5.06 5.78
N ASP A 241 -9.97 6.06 4.91
CA ASP A 241 -10.95 7.16 4.86
C ASP A 241 -11.68 7.15 3.52
N TYR A 242 -12.56 6.16 3.35
CA TYR A 242 -13.22 5.85 2.08
C TYR A 242 -14.30 6.86 1.69
N GLN A 243 -14.24 7.31 0.43
CA GLN A 243 -15.24 8.14 -0.23
C GLN A 243 -15.73 7.47 -1.52
N ASP A 244 -17.01 7.12 -1.58
CA ASP A 244 -17.67 6.74 -2.84
C ASP A 244 -17.83 7.99 -3.73
N ASN A 245 -17.29 7.93 -4.94
CA ASN A 245 -17.33 9.03 -5.90
C ASN A 245 -18.60 9.03 -6.76
N GLY A 246 -19.51 8.06 -6.59
CA GLY A 246 -20.79 7.96 -7.29
C GLY A 246 -20.67 7.56 -8.78
N ASN A 247 -19.45 7.43 -9.30
CA ASN A 247 -19.11 7.02 -10.66
C ASN A 247 -18.68 5.55 -10.77
N GLY A 248 -18.70 4.80 -9.67
CA GLY A 248 -18.17 3.43 -9.59
C GLY A 248 -16.72 3.31 -9.13
N THR A 249 -16.12 4.40 -8.63
CA THR A 249 -14.82 4.38 -7.93
C THR A 249 -14.98 4.74 -6.44
N VAL A 250 -14.05 4.27 -5.62
CA VAL A 250 -13.90 4.65 -4.21
C VAL A 250 -12.50 5.25 -4.04
N THR A 251 -12.40 6.41 -3.40
CA THR A 251 -11.10 6.99 -3.02
C THR A 251 -10.86 6.77 -1.53
N ASP A 252 -9.72 6.18 -1.17
CA ASP A 252 -9.22 6.20 0.20
C ASP A 252 -8.36 7.45 0.40
N ARG A 253 -8.86 8.39 1.21
CA ARG A 253 -8.18 9.67 1.48
C ARG A 253 -7.09 9.55 2.55
N SER A 254 -6.93 8.39 3.19
CA SER A 254 -5.80 8.10 4.09
C SER A 254 -4.55 7.74 3.30
N SER A 255 -4.67 6.83 2.32
CA SER A 255 -3.57 6.39 1.46
C SER A 255 -3.36 7.25 0.21
N GLY A 256 -4.39 7.99 -0.22
CA GLY A 256 -4.37 8.74 -1.47
C GLY A 256 -4.61 7.89 -2.72
N LEU A 257 -5.14 6.67 -2.58
CA LEU A 257 -5.44 5.76 -3.68
C LEU A 257 -6.91 5.84 -4.10
N MET A 258 -7.19 5.62 -5.39
CA MET A 258 -8.52 5.45 -5.96
C MET A 258 -8.66 4.05 -6.56
N TRP A 259 -9.76 3.39 -6.21
CA TRP A 259 -10.03 1.99 -6.48
C TRP A 259 -11.30 1.81 -7.31
N ALA A 260 -11.35 0.77 -8.13
CA ALA A 260 -12.60 0.30 -8.71
C ALA A 260 -13.52 -0.28 -7.61
N LYS A 261 -14.77 0.17 -7.57
CA LYS A 261 -15.75 -0.26 -6.55
C LYS A 261 -16.18 -1.71 -6.74
N ASN A 262 -16.24 -2.17 -7.98
CA ASN A 262 -16.41 -3.57 -8.35
C ASN A 262 -15.05 -4.20 -8.65
N ASP A 263 -14.98 -5.53 -8.58
CA ASP A 263 -13.92 -6.29 -9.25
C ASP A 263 -14.28 -6.63 -10.70
N ASN A 264 -13.36 -7.34 -11.37
CA ASN A 264 -13.47 -7.70 -12.78
C ASN A 264 -14.50 -8.83 -13.09
N GLY A 265 -15.11 -9.47 -12.09
CA GLY A 265 -16.19 -10.46 -12.29
C GLY A 265 -15.74 -11.88 -12.66
N SER A 266 -14.45 -12.15 -12.85
CA SER A 266 -13.93 -13.48 -13.17
C SER A 266 -12.43 -13.62 -12.90
N GLY A 267 -11.98 -14.80 -12.50
CA GLY A 267 -10.57 -15.11 -12.33
C GLY A 267 -9.78 -15.12 -13.64
N MET A 268 -8.55 -14.61 -13.63
CA MET A 268 -7.67 -14.45 -14.79
C MET A 268 -6.24 -14.94 -14.46
N ILE A 269 -5.49 -15.43 -15.44
CA ILE A 269 -4.04 -15.68 -15.22
C ILE A 269 -3.32 -14.33 -15.04
N TRP A 270 -2.11 -14.35 -14.47
CA TRP A 270 -1.42 -13.12 -14.08
C TRP A 270 -1.04 -12.23 -15.28
N GLU A 271 -0.69 -12.83 -16.43
CA GLU A 271 -0.41 -12.11 -17.68
C GLU A 271 -1.64 -11.33 -18.17
N ASP A 272 -2.78 -12.01 -18.27
CA ASP A 272 -4.07 -11.40 -18.65
C ASP A 272 -4.53 -10.34 -17.63
N ALA A 273 -4.20 -10.50 -16.35
CA ALA A 273 -4.55 -9.56 -15.28
C ALA A 273 -3.79 -8.23 -15.38
N LEU A 274 -2.54 -8.27 -15.84
CA LEU A 274 -1.74 -7.08 -16.15
C LEU A 274 -2.31 -6.36 -17.39
N ASP A 275 -2.50 -7.07 -18.50
CA ASP A 275 -3.04 -6.49 -19.75
C ASP A 275 -4.45 -5.90 -19.54
N TYR A 276 -5.31 -6.59 -18.79
CA TYR A 276 -6.63 -6.08 -18.40
C TYR A 276 -6.57 -4.74 -17.67
N ALA A 277 -5.60 -4.56 -16.77
CA ALA A 277 -5.48 -3.33 -15.99
C ALA A 277 -5.05 -2.16 -16.87
N GLU A 278 -3.92 -2.31 -17.57
CA GLU A 278 -3.31 -1.25 -18.40
C GLU A 278 -4.23 -0.78 -19.53
N ASN A 279 -5.03 -1.69 -20.11
CA ASN A 279 -5.99 -1.34 -21.18
C ASN A 279 -7.34 -0.82 -20.65
N THR A 280 -7.64 -0.89 -19.34
CA THR A 280 -8.95 -0.49 -18.82
C THR A 280 -9.14 1.03 -18.85
N ASN A 281 -10.18 1.45 -19.54
CA ASN A 281 -10.65 2.83 -19.59
C ASN A 281 -11.98 2.93 -18.81
N PHE A 282 -11.91 3.31 -17.53
CA PHE A 282 -13.05 3.28 -16.60
C PHE A 282 -13.18 4.59 -15.82
N ALA A 283 -14.43 4.98 -15.53
CA ALA A 283 -14.82 6.20 -14.78
C ALA A 283 -14.28 7.55 -15.32
N GLY A 284 -13.71 7.58 -16.53
CA GLY A 284 -13.05 8.75 -17.13
C GLY A 284 -11.52 8.73 -17.00
N HIS A 285 -10.94 7.65 -16.46
CA HIS A 285 -9.51 7.45 -16.27
C HIS A 285 -8.99 6.28 -17.12
N SER A 286 -7.76 6.43 -17.61
CA SER A 286 -7.04 5.49 -18.50
C SER A 286 -5.64 5.16 -17.98
N ASN A 287 -5.47 5.24 -16.66
CA ASN A 287 -4.23 5.03 -15.93
C ASN A 287 -4.47 4.08 -14.74
N TRP A 288 -5.39 3.12 -14.95
CA TRP A 288 -5.64 2.04 -14.02
C TRP A 288 -4.51 1.03 -14.11
N ARG A 289 -4.08 0.51 -12.96
CA ARG A 289 -2.99 -0.46 -12.83
C ARG A 289 -3.40 -1.61 -11.94
N LEU A 290 -2.69 -2.74 -12.05
CA LEU A 290 -2.78 -3.81 -11.09
C LEU A 290 -2.11 -3.33 -9.78
N PRO A 291 -2.78 -3.39 -8.61
CA PRO A 291 -2.21 -2.95 -7.35
C PRO A 291 -1.01 -3.82 -6.95
N ASN A 292 -0.06 -3.26 -6.20
CA ASN A 292 0.94 -4.07 -5.53
C ASN A 292 0.35 -4.79 -4.31
N THR A 293 1.10 -5.75 -3.75
CA THR A 293 0.56 -6.58 -2.67
C THR A 293 0.32 -5.82 -1.36
N LYS A 294 1.05 -4.74 -1.08
CA LYS A 294 0.81 -3.86 0.09
C LYS A 294 -0.43 -3.00 -0.12
N GLU A 295 -0.66 -2.49 -1.33
CA GLU A 295 -1.88 -1.74 -1.67
C GLU A 295 -3.13 -2.62 -1.52
N LEU A 296 -3.12 -3.87 -1.98
CA LEU A 296 -4.24 -4.81 -1.74
C LEU A 296 -4.43 -5.11 -0.24
N GLN A 297 -3.34 -5.25 0.52
CA GLN A 297 -3.40 -5.48 1.96
C GLN A 297 -3.96 -4.26 2.70
N SER A 298 -3.71 -3.04 2.19
CA SER A 298 -4.19 -1.79 2.77
C SER A 298 -5.72 -1.65 2.79
N ILE A 299 -6.44 -2.31 1.87
CA ILE A 299 -7.91 -2.27 1.80
C ILE A 299 -8.61 -3.44 2.51
N LEU A 300 -7.86 -4.35 3.14
CA LEU A 300 -8.45 -5.39 3.98
C LEU A 300 -9.10 -4.80 5.23
N ASP A 301 -10.25 -5.37 5.59
CA ASP A 301 -10.90 -5.22 6.90
C ASP A 301 -10.81 -6.55 7.65
N TYR A 302 -9.83 -6.63 8.54
CA TYR A 302 -9.55 -7.80 9.38
C TYR A 302 -10.63 -8.08 10.44
N THR A 303 -11.63 -7.21 10.60
CA THR A 303 -12.79 -7.45 11.48
C THR A 303 -13.87 -8.31 10.82
N ARG A 304 -13.65 -8.76 9.58
CA ARG A 304 -14.63 -9.44 8.73
C ARG A 304 -14.09 -10.76 8.17
N SER A 305 -14.93 -11.78 8.10
CA SER A 305 -14.65 -13.02 7.37
C SER A 305 -15.94 -13.65 6.81
N PRO A 306 -15.84 -14.60 5.86
CA PRO A 306 -17.01 -15.33 5.37
C PRO A 306 -17.70 -16.10 6.51
N SER A 307 -16.89 -16.81 7.32
CA SER A 307 -17.30 -17.57 8.51
C SER A 307 -17.93 -16.76 9.66
N THR A 308 -17.71 -15.44 9.75
CA THR A 308 -18.21 -14.60 10.86
C THR A 308 -19.24 -13.56 10.43
N THR A 309 -18.94 -12.80 9.39
CA THR A 309 -19.75 -11.68 8.90
C THR A 309 -20.53 -12.00 7.64
N ASN A 310 -20.41 -13.22 7.09
CA ASN A 310 -21.02 -13.66 5.83
C ASN A 310 -20.67 -12.69 4.67
N SER A 311 -19.40 -12.27 4.61
CA SER A 311 -18.90 -11.27 3.67
C SER A 311 -17.40 -11.46 3.42
N PRO A 312 -16.81 -10.85 2.38
CA PRO A 312 -15.36 -10.79 2.26
C PRO A 312 -14.72 -9.94 3.37
N ALA A 313 -13.41 -10.07 3.52
CA ALA A 313 -12.56 -9.31 4.46
C ALA A 313 -12.26 -7.87 3.97
N ILE A 314 -13.29 -7.09 3.63
CA ILE A 314 -13.19 -5.72 3.10
C ILE A 314 -14.45 -4.91 3.46
N ASP A 315 -14.31 -3.59 3.54
CA ASP A 315 -15.40 -2.65 3.80
C ASP A 315 -16.57 -2.83 2.78
N PRO A 316 -17.84 -2.93 3.23
CA PRO A 316 -19.02 -3.04 2.38
C PRO A 316 -19.25 -1.91 1.35
N ILE A 317 -18.45 -0.85 1.36
CA ILE A 317 -18.38 0.12 0.27
C ILE A 317 -17.88 -0.52 -1.04
N PHE A 318 -17.11 -1.62 -0.96
CA PHE A 318 -16.68 -2.39 -2.13
C PHE A 318 -17.63 -3.55 -2.43
N ASN A 319 -17.90 -3.75 -3.72
CA ASN A 319 -18.57 -4.95 -4.22
C ASN A 319 -17.50 -6.00 -4.57
N CYS A 320 -17.67 -7.21 -4.08
CA CYS A 320 -16.90 -8.38 -4.48
C CYS A 320 -17.80 -9.41 -5.18
N SER A 321 -17.26 -10.11 -6.16
CA SER A 321 -17.90 -11.28 -6.74
C SER A 321 -17.91 -12.45 -5.76
N GLU A 322 -18.99 -13.22 -5.74
CA GLU A 322 -19.07 -14.52 -5.04
C GLU A 322 -18.52 -15.63 -5.95
N ILE A 323 -17.81 -16.59 -5.35
CA ILE A 323 -17.38 -17.83 -6.00
C ILE A 323 -18.02 -19.03 -5.31
N ILE A 324 -18.01 -20.18 -5.98
CA ILE A 324 -18.16 -21.47 -5.33
C ILE A 324 -16.75 -22.03 -5.11
N ASP A 325 -16.41 -22.35 -3.85
CA ASP A 325 -15.09 -22.86 -3.48
C ASP A 325 -14.91 -24.35 -3.78
N GLU A 326 -13.70 -24.84 -3.51
CA GLU A 326 -13.25 -26.21 -3.76
C GLU A 326 -13.99 -27.25 -2.88
N GLY A 327 -14.74 -26.79 -1.86
CA GLY A 327 -15.65 -27.60 -1.04
C GLY A 327 -17.11 -27.55 -1.50
N GLY A 328 -17.44 -26.66 -2.43
CA GLY A 328 -18.80 -26.44 -2.95
C GLY A 328 -19.61 -25.38 -2.20
N ASN A 329 -18.97 -24.54 -1.38
CA ASN A 329 -19.64 -23.49 -0.59
C ASN A 329 -19.53 -22.12 -1.27
N THR A 330 -20.42 -21.18 -0.95
CA THR A 330 -20.28 -19.78 -1.35
C THR A 330 -19.11 -19.14 -0.58
N ASN A 331 -18.13 -18.62 -1.30
CA ASN A 331 -16.94 -17.97 -0.75
C ASN A 331 -16.57 -16.74 -1.59
N TYR A 332 -15.45 -16.08 -1.28
CA TYR A 332 -14.97 -14.91 -2.02
C TYR A 332 -13.59 -15.15 -2.63
N PRO A 333 -13.26 -14.52 -3.78
CA PRO A 333 -12.03 -14.80 -4.51
C PRO A 333 -10.78 -14.23 -3.84
N PHE A 334 -9.63 -14.67 -4.35
CA PHE A 334 -8.34 -14.06 -4.10
C PHE A 334 -8.02 -13.08 -5.23
N TYR A 335 -7.24 -12.04 -4.93
CA TYR A 335 -6.99 -10.94 -5.86
C TYR A 335 -5.50 -10.87 -6.22
N TRP A 336 -5.19 -10.80 -7.51
CA TRP A 336 -3.82 -10.69 -8.01
C TRP A 336 -3.22 -9.33 -7.68
N SER A 337 -1.95 -9.32 -7.26
CA SER A 337 -1.10 -8.14 -7.27
C SER A 337 -0.15 -8.13 -8.47
N GLY A 338 0.39 -6.96 -8.80
CA GLY A 338 1.52 -6.83 -9.74
C GLY A 338 2.85 -7.37 -9.20
N THR A 339 2.90 -7.79 -7.93
CA THR A 339 4.11 -8.21 -7.22
C THR A 339 4.43 -9.69 -7.49
N THR A 340 5.62 -9.97 -8.03
CA THR A 340 6.19 -11.31 -8.13
C THR A 340 6.64 -11.79 -6.74
N HIS A 341 6.28 -13.02 -6.37
CA HIS A 341 6.75 -13.66 -5.13
C HIS A 341 7.93 -14.57 -5.45
N VAL A 342 9.15 -14.06 -5.27
CA VAL A 342 10.39 -14.71 -5.70
C VAL A 342 10.73 -15.91 -4.80
N SER A 343 11.25 -17.00 -5.38
CA SER A 343 11.63 -18.21 -4.64
C SER A 343 12.96 -18.82 -5.10
N TRP A 344 13.57 -19.66 -4.26
CA TRP A 344 14.90 -20.26 -4.47
C TRP A 344 14.97 -21.28 -5.63
N PHE A 345 13.84 -21.68 -6.22
CA PHE A 345 13.83 -22.63 -7.34
C PHE A 345 14.58 -22.07 -8.57
N GLN A 346 15.83 -22.53 -8.75
CA GLN A 346 16.73 -22.06 -9.80
C GLN A 346 16.12 -22.18 -11.21
N ASN A 347 16.20 -21.10 -12.00
CA ASN A 347 15.62 -20.99 -13.36
C ASN A 347 14.08 -21.08 -13.36
N ASN A 348 13.47 -20.72 -12.24
CA ASN A 348 12.03 -20.76 -11.97
C ASN A 348 11.67 -19.75 -10.87
N GLU A 349 12.57 -18.81 -10.60
CA GLU A 349 12.56 -17.94 -9.42
C GLU A 349 11.39 -16.95 -9.42
N GLY A 350 10.95 -16.53 -10.62
CA GLY A 350 9.85 -15.59 -10.83
C GLY A 350 8.48 -16.24 -11.06
N ARG A 351 8.35 -17.56 -10.89
CA ARG A 351 7.16 -18.33 -11.28
C ARG A 351 5.85 -17.87 -10.63
N ASN A 352 5.93 -17.40 -9.39
CA ASN A 352 4.75 -17.09 -8.59
C ASN A 352 4.52 -15.57 -8.52
N ALA A 353 3.27 -15.15 -8.44
CA ALA A 353 2.91 -13.79 -8.05
C ALA A 353 2.22 -13.82 -6.68
N ALA A 354 2.26 -12.69 -5.96
CA ALA A 354 1.55 -12.54 -4.70
C ALA A 354 0.06 -12.25 -4.92
N TYR A 355 -0.78 -12.81 -4.06
CA TYR A 355 -2.22 -12.54 -4.02
C TYR A 355 -2.71 -12.33 -2.60
N VAL A 356 -3.81 -11.59 -2.45
CA VAL A 356 -4.45 -11.31 -1.15
C VAL A 356 -5.80 -12.02 -1.06
N CYS A 357 -6.06 -12.67 0.07
CA CYS A 357 -7.24 -13.49 0.32
C CYS A 357 -8.38 -12.64 0.90
N PHE A 358 -9.40 -12.32 0.10
CA PHE A 358 -10.61 -11.64 0.58
C PHE A 358 -11.71 -12.63 1.03
N GLY A 359 -11.70 -13.85 0.50
CA GLY A 359 -12.36 -15.02 1.09
C GLY A 359 -11.39 -15.89 1.91
N GLU A 360 -11.86 -17.05 2.37
CA GLU A 360 -11.11 -17.97 3.23
C GLU A 360 -9.87 -18.54 2.52
N ALA A 361 -8.75 -18.63 3.25
CA ALA A 361 -7.47 -19.06 2.70
C ALA A 361 -7.35 -20.59 2.81
N LEU A 362 -8.12 -21.28 1.97
CA LEU A 362 -8.36 -22.71 2.04
C LEU A 362 -7.14 -23.59 1.70
N GLY A 363 -7.10 -24.79 2.26
CA GLY A 363 -6.05 -25.79 2.03
C GLY A 363 -6.47 -27.22 2.36
N TRP A 364 -5.95 -28.17 1.58
CA TRP A 364 -6.20 -29.61 1.70
C TRP A 364 -5.24 -30.25 2.70
N MET A 365 -5.53 -30.10 3.99
CA MET A 365 -4.72 -30.73 5.05
C MET A 365 -4.90 -32.25 5.07
N GLN A 366 -3.80 -32.98 5.29
CA GLN A 366 -3.84 -34.43 5.37
C GLN A 366 -4.07 -34.90 6.81
N MET A 367 -5.19 -35.58 7.06
CA MET A 367 -5.73 -35.79 8.42
C MET A 367 -6.03 -37.29 8.71
N PRO A 368 -5.27 -37.94 9.61
CA PRO A 368 -4.04 -37.46 10.25
C PRO A 368 -2.87 -37.34 9.25
N PRO A 369 -1.76 -36.69 9.63
CA PRO A 369 -0.58 -36.58 8.75
C PRO A 369 -0.07 -37.93 8.24
N ASN A 370 0.40 -37.97 6.99
CA ASN A 370 0.85 -39.16 6.26
C ASN A 370 -0.23 -40.25 6.00
N SER A 371 -1.52 -39.95 6.20
CA SER A 371 -2.62 -40.93 6.01
C SER A 371 -3.10 -41.12 4.57
N GLY A 372 -2.83 -40.17 3.67
CA GLY A 372 -3.45 -40.09 2.34
C GLY A 372 -4.89 -39.54 2.31
N ASN A 373 -5.51 -39.27 3.47
CA ASN A 373 -6.85 -38.66 3.55
C ASN A 373 -6.73 -37.14 3.62
N TYR A 374 -7.30 -36.42 2.66
CA TYR A 374 -7.29 -34.96 2.62
C TYR A 374 -8.63 -34.36 3.07
N VAL A 375 -8.56 -33.24 3.79
CA VAL A 375 -9.71 -32.46 4.28
C VAL A 375 -9.46 -31.00 3.94
N LEU A 376 -10.44 -30.36 3.29
CA LEU A 376 -10.39 -28.93 3.01
C LEU A 376 -10.74 -28.13 4.26
N LEU A 377 -9.88 -27.20 4.66
CA LEU A 377 -10.02 -26.34 5.84
C LEU A 377 -9.58 -24.90 5.46
N ASP A 378 -10.06 -23.87 6.17
CA ASP A 378 -9.43 -22.54 6.13
C ASP A 378 -8.10 -22.62 6.90
N VAL A 379 -6.97 -22.57 6.19
CA VAL A 379 -5.65 -22.85 6.79
C VAL A 379 -4.83 -21.61 7.09
N HIS A 380 -5.23 -20.42 6.61
CA HIS A 380 -4.57 -19.17 6.97
C HIS A 380 -5.52 -18.01 7.32
N GLY A 381 -6.82 -18.09 7.02
CA GLY A 381 -7.79 -17.03 7.30
C GLY A 381 -7.94 -15.99 6.19
N ALA A 382 -9.17 -15.50 6.00
CA ALA A 382 -9.47 -14.34 5.15
C ALA A 382 -8.76 -13.09 5.70
N GLY A 383 -7.95 -12.44 4.86
CA GLY A 383 -6.96 -11.43 5.25
C GLY A 383 -5.49 -11.87 5.08
N SER A 384 -5.25 -13.14 4.72
CA SER A 384 -3.93 -13.65 4.37
C SER A 384 -3.36 -13.07 3.07
N GLN A 385 -2.04 -13.14 2.93
CA GLN A 385 -1.33 -12.87 1.68
C GLN A 385 -0.44 -14.06 1.34
N ARG A 386 -0.67 -14.64 0.17
CA ARG A 386 -0.02 -15.88 -0.30
C ARG A 386 0.50 -15.67 -1.73
N SER A 387 0.81 -16.75 -2.43
CA SER A 387 1.45 -16.72 -3.74
C SER A 387 1.05 -17.91 -4.61
N ASP A 388 0.62 -17.67 -5.85
CA ASP A 388 0.20 -18.70 -6.82
C ASP A 388 1.13 -18.68 -8.05
N PRO A 389 1.26 -19.79 -8.80
CA PRO A 389 1.87 -19.78 -10.12
C PRO A 389 1.15 -18.80 -11.05
N LYS A 390 1.91 -17.98 -11.78
CA LYS A 390 1.37 -16.95 -12.70
C LYS A 390 0.54 -17.52 -13.86
N THR A 391 0.77 -18.79 -14.21
CA THR A 391 0.10 -19.51 -15.29
C THR A 391 0.09 -21.02 -15.03
N GLY A 392 -0.80 -21.76 -15.70
CA GLY A 392 -0.92 -23.21 -15.62
C GLY A 392 -2.37 -23.70 -15.63
N ASN A 393 -2.59 -24.90 -15.07
CA ASN A 393 -3.92 -25.42 -14.78
C ASN A 393 -3.99 -25.85 -13.29
N PRO A 394 -4.98 -25.37 -12.51
CA PRO A 394 -5.25 -25.82 -11.14
C PRO A 394 -5.41 -27.33 -10.96
N ASP A 395 -5.89 -28.06 -11.97
CA ASP A 395 -6.03 -29.53 -11.90
C ASP A 395 -4.72 -30.28 -11.60
N ASN A 396 -3.57 -29.63 -11.79
CA ASN A 396 -2.26 -30.17 -11.42
C ASN A 396 -1.99 -30.14 -9.89
N TYR A 397 -2.83 -29.45 -9.13
CA TYR A 397 -2.74 -29.24 -7.68
C TYR A 397 -4.02 -29.72 -6.97
N PRO A 398 -4.46 -30.99 -7.16
CA PRO A 398 -5.75 -31.48 -6.64
C PRO A 398 -5.83 -31.54 -5.11
N TYR A 399 -4.68 -31.41 -4.43
CA TYR A 399 -4.56 -31.27 -2.97
C TYR A 399 -3.69 -30.04 -2.61
N GLY A 400 -3.72 -29.02 -3.46
CA GLY A 400 -2.99 -27.77 -3.27
C GLY A 400 -1.46 -27.89 -3.29
N HIS A 401 -0.80 -27.01 -2.53
CA HIS A 401 0.66 -26.90 -2.46
C HIS A 401 1.17 -26.59 -1.04
N GLY A 402 2.39 -27.04 -0.73
CA GLY A 402 3.02 -26.80 0.59
C GLY A 402 2.46 -27.66 1.73
N PRO A 403 2.94 -27.46 2.98
CA PRO A 403 2.63 -28.37 4.10
C PRO A 403 1.16 -28.42 4.53
N GLN A 404 0.42 -27.32 4.34
CA GLN A 404 -1.01 -27.22 4.62
C GLN A 404 -1.91 -27.60 3.41
N GLY A 405 -1.31 -27.90 2.25
CA GLY A 405 -2.06 -28.19 1.02
C GLY A 405 -2.81 -26.97 0.47
N ASP A 406 -2.21 -25.78 0.57
CA ASP A 406 -2.81 -24.49 0.19
C ASP A 406 -3.44 -24.56 -1.21
N VAL A 407 -4.70 -24.16 -1.34
CA VAL A 407 -5.42 -24.17 -2.61
C VAL A 407 -4.71 -23.26 -3.63
N VAL A 408 -4.39 -23.83 -4.80
CA VAL A 408 -3.76 -23.13 -5.92
C VAL A 408 -4.83 -22.84 -6.98
N ARG A 409 -5.18 -21.57 -7.16
CA ARG A 409 -6.29 -21.15 -8.04
C ARG A 409 -5.84 -20.70 -9.42
N ILE A 410 -4.67 -20.05 -9.54
CA ILE A 410 -4.06 -19.47 -10.76
C ILE A 410 -4.92 -18.36 -11.42
N PHE A 411 -6.22 -18.59 -11.57
CA PHE A 411 -7.23 -17.66 -12.03
C PHE A 411 -7.74 -16.79 -10.88
N ASN A 412 -6.91 -15.84 -10.44
CA ASN A 412 -7.26 -14.89 -9.37
C ASN A 412 -7.88 -13.62 -9.97
N TYR A 413 -8.66 -12.89 -9.17
CA TYR A 413 -9.48 -11.75 -9.61
C TYR A 413 -8.67 -10.44 -9.62
N VAL A 414 -9.22 -9.39 -10.22
CA VAL A 414 -8.60 -8.07 -10.29
C VAL A 414 -9.51 -6.99 -9.71
N ARG A 415 -8.95 -6.18 -8.81
CA ARG A 415 -9.50 -4.87 -8.42
C ARG A 415 -8.50 -3.80 -8.83
N LEU A 416 -8.91 -2.94 -9.75
CA LEU A 416 -8.04 -1.90 -10.30
C LEU A 416 -7.79 -0.79 -9.28
N VAL A 417 -6.56 -0.28 -9.28
CA VAL A 417 -6.15 0.90 -8.51
C VAL A 417 -5.58 1.96 -9.45
N ARG A 418 -5.58 3.21 -9.00
CA ARG A 418 -4.72 4.30 -9.48
C ARG A 418 -4.53 5.31 -8.35
N ASP A 419 -3.52 6.15 -8.46
CA ASP A 419 -3.31 7.23 -7.47
C ASP A 419 -4.45 8.24 -7.60
N ALA A 420 -5.01 8.75 -6.51
CA ALA A 420 -6.07 9.76 -6.57
C ALA A 420 -5.51 11.13 -6.99
N ASP A 421 -6.24 11.88 -7.81
CA ASP A 421 -5.86 13.25 -8.15
C ASP A 421 -5.93 14.12 -6.88
N THR A 422 -4.79 14.40 -6.25
CA THR A 422 -4.68 15.05 -4.92
C THR A 422 -5.21 16.49 -4.85
N THR A 423 -5.71 17.02 -5.97
CA THR A 423 -6.62 18.16 -6.01
C THR A 423 -7.99 17.81 -5.42
N LEU A 424 -8.06 17.71 -4.08
CA LEU A 424 -9.31 17.86 -3.33
C LEU A 424 -9.82 19.30 -3.51
N GLY A 425 -10.46 19.55 -4.65
CA GLY A 425 -11.20 20.78 -4.87
C GLY A 425 -12.36 20.87 -3.88
N LEU A 426 -12.45 21.99 -3.16
CA LEU A 426 -13.77 22.50 -2.78
C LEU A 426 -14.60 22.58 -4.07
N ASN A 427 -15.86 22.15 -4.02
CA ASN A 427 -16.73 21.96 -5.21
C ASN A 427 -17.00 23.27 -5.98
N GLU A 428 -16.02 23.73 -6.76
CA GLU A 428 -16.14 24.73 -7.80
C GLU A 428 -16.06 24.02 -9.15
N ASN A 429 -17.19 23.94 -9.84
CA ASN A 429 -17.37 23.15 -11.07
C ASN A 429 -16.24 23.39 -12.09
N GLY A 430 -15.40 22.37 -12.30
CA GLY A 430 -14.36 22.41 -13.33
C GLY A 430 -14.97 22.33 -14.72
N PHE A 431 -14.74 23.33 -15.57
CA PHE A 431 -15.15 23.28 -16.98
C PHE A 431 -13.92 23.10 -17.89
N ASN A 432 -13.99 22.14 -18.81
CA ASN A 432 -12.88 21.83 -19.72
C ASN A 432 -13.29 22.14 -21.16
N ASP A 433 -13.28 23.42 -21.51
CA ASP A 433 -13.53 23.89 -22.88
C ASP A 433 -12.23 23.85 -23.71
N SER A 434 -12.21 23.03 -24.75
CA SER A 434 -11.10 22.90 -25.71
C SER A 434 -10.94 24.11 -26.63
N ASN A 435 -11.91 25.03 -26.65
CA ASN A 435 -11.85 26.29 -27.40
C ASN A 435 -11.05 27.39 -26.68
N ILE A 436 -10.66 27.21 -25.42
CA ILE A 436 -9.83 28.17 -24.68
C ILE A 436 -8.34 27.81 -24.83
N GLN A 437 -7.60 28.70 -25.50
CA GLN A 437 -6.17 28.54 -25.78
C GLN A 437 -5.34 29.52 -24.96
N VAL A 438 -4.23 29.04 -24.40
CA VAL A 438 -3.29 29.82 -23.56
C VAL A 438 -1.90 29.72 -24.19
N TYR A 439 -1.37 30.82 -24.73
CA TYR A 439 -0.15 30.81 -25.56
C TYR A 439 0.64 32.14 -25.49
N PRO A 440 1.93 32.18 -25.88
CA PRO A 440 2.80 31.02 -26.07
C PRO A 440 3.05 30.29 -24.74
N ASN A 441 3.48 29.03 -24.81
CA ASN A 441 3.97 28.30 -23.65
C ASN A 441 5.15 27.43 -24.11
N PRO A 442 6.39 27.64 -23.64
CA PRO A 442 6.82 28.67 -22.67
C PRO A 442 6.58 30.12 -23.12
N VAL A 443 6.51 31.03 -22.13
CA VAL A 443 6.23 32.45 -22.29
C VAL A 443 7.36 33.31 -21.74
N ASN A 444 7.73 34.35 -22.48
CA ASN A 444 8.73 35.33 -22.03
C ASN A 444 8.09 36.51 -21.28
N ASN A 445 7.18 37.25 -21.94
CA ASN A 445 6.76 38.58 -21.48
C ASN A 445 5.24 38.77 -21.40
N ILE A 446 4.52 38.36 -22.45
CA ILE A 446 3.06 38.50 -22.56
C ILE A 446 2.49 37.12 -22.87
N LEU A 447 1.52 36.72 -22.05
CA LEU A 447 0.67 35.55 -22.28
C LEU A 447 -0.64 36.03 -22.91
N TYR A 448 -1.13 35.28 -23.90
CA TYR A 448 -2.39 35.49 -24.59
C TYR A 448 -3.36 34.38 -24.20
N ILE A 449 -4.61 34.75 -23.99
CA ILE A 449 -5.70 33.82 -23.69
C ILE A 449 -6.81 34.12 -24.69
N ASN A 450 -7.13 33.14 -25.52
CA ASN A 450 -8.17 33.24 -26.56
C ASN A 450 -9.32 32.29 -26.22
N ASN A 451 -10.55 32.70 -26.52
CA ASN A 451 -11.80 32.03 -26.16
C ASN A 451 -12.88 32.50 -27.14
N ASN A 452 -13.44 31.57 -27.91
CA ASN A 452 -14.44 31.87 -28.94
C ASN A 452 -15.89 31.57 -28.47
N SER A 453 -16.12 31.24 -27.19
CA SER A 453 -17.33 30.56 -26.71
C SER A 453 -17.97 31.13 -25.44
N SER A 454 -17.22 31.75 -24.52
CA SER A 454 -17.71 32.11 -23.17
C SER A 454 -17.35 33.55 -22.76
N GLU A 455 -18.13 34.18 -21.87
CA GLU A 455 -17.66 35.37 -21.14
C GLU A 455 -16.69 34.95 -20.02
N TYR A 456 -15.66 35.75 -19.79
CA TYR A 456 -14.72 35.58 -18.67
C TYR A 456 -15.18 36.37 -17.44
N GLY A 457 -14.75 35.94 -16.24
CA GLY A 457 -14.92 36.69 -14.98
C GLY A 457 -13.61 37.08 -14.30
N GLU A 458 -12.72 36.11 -14.07
CA GLU A 458 -11.42 36.30 -13.38
C GLU A 458 -10.34 35.46 -14.07
N ILE A 459 -9.11 36.00 -14.14
CA ILE A 459 -7.88 35.24 -14.36
C ILE A 459 -7.00 35.39 -13.13
N LYS A 460 -6.39 34.29 -12.70
CA LYS A 460 -5.47 34.23 -11.56
C LYS A 460 -4.23 33.46 -11.98
N ILE A 461 -3.03 33.99 -11.72
CA ILE A 461 -1.76 33.25 -11.89
C ILE A 461 -1.14 33.05 -10.52
N THR A 462 -0.75 31.81 -10.25
CA THR A 462 -0.27 31.32 -8.96
C THR A 462 1.10 30.65 -9.18
N ASP A 463 2.06 30.84 -8.26
CA ASP A 463 3.31 30.07 -8.29
C ASP A 463 3.12 28.62 -7.82
N ILE A 464 4.18 27.80 -7.92
CA ILE A 464 4.15 26.40 -7.46
C ILE A 464 3.89 26.23 -5.94
N ASN A 465 3.99 27.30 -5.15
CA ASN A 465 3.79 27.31 -3.70
C ASN A 465 2.37 27.77 -3.31
N GLY A 466 1.44 27.86 -4.27
CA GLY A 466 0.08 28.33 -4.04
C GLY A 466 -0.04 29.85 -3.88
N ARG A 467 1.03 30.63 -4.04
CA ARG A 467 0.98 32.09 -3.89
C ARG A 467 0.39 32.73 -5.14
N VAL A 468 -0.69 33.50 -4.99
CA VAL A 468 -1.23 34.32 -6.07
C VAL A 468 -0.25 35.45 -6.43
N MET A 469 0.20 35.46 -7.67
CA MET A 469 1.18 36.39 -8.23
C MET A 469 0.55 37.45 -9.15
N TYR A 470 -0.63 37.14 -9.71
CA TYR A 470 -1.38 38.06 -10.58
C TYR A 470 -2.89 37.74 -10.53
N THR A 471 -3.73 38.76 -10.52
CA THR A 471 -5.19 38.63 -10.68
C THR A 471 -5.70 39.70 -11.63
N LEU A 472 -6.60 39.34 -12.54
CA LEU A 472 -7.25 40.25 -13.49
C LEU A 472 -8.74 39.87 -13.60
N ASN A 473 -9.62 40.78 -13.22
CA ASN A 473 -11.04 40.66 -13.55
C ASN A 473 -11.25 41.06 -15.01
N VAL A 474 -12.14 40.36 -15.72
CA VAL A 474 -12.35 40.51 -17.17
C VAL A 474 -13.85 40.64 -17.47
N SER A 475 -14.18 41.28 -18.58
CA SER A 475 -15.53 41.41 -19.12
C SER A 475 -15.47 41.40 -20.65
N GLY A 476 -16.21 40.51 -21.30
CA GLY A 476 -16.28 40.37 -22.77
C GLY A 476 -15.65 39.08 -23.32
N HIS A 477 -15.43 39.05 -24.64
CA HIS A 477 -15.06 37.87 -25.45
C HIS A 477 -13.80 38.05 -26.33
N GLU A 478 -12.93 39.04 -26.04
CA GLU A 478 -11.74 39.31 -26.86
C GLU A 478 -10.46 38.64 -26.32
N GLU A 479 -9.42 38.54 -27.16
CA GLU A 479 -8.09 38.01 -26.81
C GLU A 479 -7.47 38.78 -25.63
N ILE A 480 -7.34 38.12 -24.48
CA ILE A 480 -6.81 38.73 -23.25
C ILE A 480 -5.29 38.71 -23.29
N LYS A 481 -4.66 39.82 -22.90
CA LYS A 481 -3.20 40.01 -22.90
C LYS A 481 -2.74 40.19 -21.46
N VAL A 482 -2.09 39.17 -20.91
CA VAL A 482 -1.60 39.14 -19.53
C VAL A 482 -0.09 39.42 -19.54
N ASN A 483 0.32 40.56 -18.98
CA ASN A 483 1.72 40.94 -18.89
C ASN A 483 2.35 40.30 -17.64
N ILE A 484 3.34 39.44 -17.86
CA ILE A 484 4.03 38.69 -16.81
C ILE A 484 5.53 39.04 -16.71
N ASN A 485 5.95 40.19 -17.26
CA ASN A 485 7.34 40.67 -17.19
C ASN A 485 7.94 40.65 -15.78
N ASN A 486 7.10 40.88 -14.76
CA ASN A 486 7.51 40.97 -13.36
C ASN A 486 7.56 39.61 -12.64
N LEU A 487 7.16 38.51 -13.30
CA LEU A 487 7.24 37.17 -12.72
C LEU A 487 8.65 36.60 -12.88
N PRO A 488 9.27 36.05 -11.81
CA PRO A 488 10.50 35.27 -11.91
C PRO A 488 10.39 34.09 -12.88
N ARG A 489 11.53 33.61 -13.38
CA ARG A 489 11.60 32.35 -14.14
C ARG A 489 11.09 31.19 -13.29
N GLY A 490 10.25 30.33 -13.87
CA GLY A 490 9.63 29.23 -13.13
C GLY A 490 8.36 28.70 -13.80
N ILE A 491 7.74 27.72 -13.14
CA ILE A 491 6.43 27.18 -13.51
C ILE A 491 5.36 27.96 -12.72
N TYR A 492 4.23 28.23 -13.37
CA TYR A 492 3.05 28.85 -12.75
C TYR A 492 1.79 28.13 -13.19
N ILE A 493 0.78 28.15 -12.33
CA ILE A 493 -0.57 27.68 -12.63
C ILE A 493 -1.42 28.91 -12.98
N ILE A 494 -2.17 28.85 -14.09
CA ILE A 494 -3.17 29.86 -14.43
C ILE A 494 -4.59 29.28 -14.29
N ALA A 495 -5.40 29.97 -13.50
CA ALA A 495 -6.84 29.75 -13.38
C ALA A 495 -7.59 30.76 -14.26
N ILE A 496 -8.64 30.29 -14.94
CA ILE A 496 -9.53 31.09 -15.78
C ILE A 496 -10.97 30.80 -15.34
N LYS A 497 -11.67 31.82 -14.84
CA LYS A 497 -13.05 31.74 -14.35
C LYS A 497 -14.06 32.22 -15.41
N ASN A 498 -15.17 31.51 -15.55
CA ASN A 498 -16.38 31.96 -16.24
C ASN A 498 -17.63 31.73 -15.36
N SER A 499 -18.82 31.85 -15.93
CA SER A 499 -20.09 31.56 -15.25
C SER A 499 -20.30 30.08 -14.89
N SER A 500 -19.58 29.16 -15.54
CA SER A 500 -19.65 27.71 -15.29
C SER A 500 -18.69 27.24 -14.19
N GLY A 501 -17.64 28.02 -13.87
CA GLY A 501 -16.66 27.73 -12.82
C GLY A 501 -15.24 28.09 -13.23
N TYR A 502 -14.25 27.24 -12.94
CA TYR A 502 -12.84 27.46 -13.30
C TYR A 502 -12.27 26.41 -14.26
N MET A 503 -11.26 26.84 -15.03
CA MET A 503 -10.35 26.01 -15.80
C MET A 503 -8.92 26.30 -15.37
N TRP A 504 -8.06 25.27 -15.32
CA TRP A 504 -6.65 25.37 -14.92
C TRP A 504 -5.71 24.95 -16.05
N ARG A 505 -4.56 25.62 -16.20
CA ARG A 505 -3.47 25.28 -17.14
C ARG A 505 -2.10 25.59 -16.50
N ASN A 506 -1.05 24.90 -16.90
CA ASN A 506 0.33 25.19 -16.47
C ASN A 506 1.07 26.03 -17.51
N ILE A 507 1.83 27.04 -17.09
CA ILE A 507 2.65 27.91 -17.94
C ILE A 507 4.10 28.00 -17.45
N ILE A 508 5.05 28.10 -18.37
CA ILE A 508 6.49 28.16 -18.07
C ILE A 508 7.03 29.56 -18.41
N LYS A 509 7.53 30.30 -17.43
CA LYS A 509 8.14 31.63 -17.57
C LYS A 509 9.64 31.51 -17.85
N GLN A 510 10.08 32.04 -19.00
CA GLN A 510 11.49 32.18 -19.41
C GLN A 510 12.07 33.57 -19.17
#